data_AF-A0A9Q3DG24-F1
#
_entry.id   AF-A0A9Q3DG24-F1
#
_cell.length_a   1.000
_cell.length_b   1.000
_cell.length_c   1.000
_cell.angle_alpha   90.00
_cell.angle_beta   90.00
_cell.angle_gamma   90.00
#
_symmetry.space_group_name_H-M   'P 1'
#
loop_
_entity.id
_entity.type
_entity.pdbx_description
1 polymer ?
#
loop_
_entity_poly.entity_id
_entity_poly.type
_entity_poly.pdbx_seq_one_letter_code
_entity_poly.pdbx_strand_id
1 'polypeptide(L)'
;MQWRLDSEELSRKHPVFPVSLVKPNFQTGEDKFPSRRKTTPPPHIVEAEDSPGPVKKIIKARKIGLNGKDQRQYLVRFKNWAADKDKWLAEDAIPDGNLHLRRFRDSRSTEKSHQ
;
A
#
# COMPACT_ATOMS: atom_id res chain seq x y z
N MET A 1 -12.52 -61.62 -8.42
CA MET A 1 -12.00 -60.27 -8.11
C MET A 1 -11.58 -60.27 -6.64
N GLN A 2 -10.29 -60.44 -6.33
CA GLN A 2 -9.79 -60.42 -4.96
C GLN A 2 -8.54 -59.55 -4.93
N TRP A 3 -8.64 -58.38 -4.31
CA TRP A 3 -7.53 -57.46 -4.12
C TRP A 3 -6.77 -57.88 -2.85
N ARG A 4 -5.48 -58.21 -2.99
CA ARG A 4 -4.55 -58.28 -1.86
C ARG A 4 -4.07 -56.86 -1.57
N LEU A 5 -4.21 -56.40 -0.33
CA LEU A 5 -3.52 -55.20 0.14
C LEU A 5 -2.07 -55.59 0.44
N ASP A 6 -1.16 -55.24 -0.47
CA ASP A 6 0.27 -55.38 -0.22
C ASP A 6 0.72 -54.32 0.80
N SER A 7 1.40 -54.82 1.82
CA SER A 7 1.80 -54.18 3.09
C SER A 7 2.81 -53.02 2.97
N GLU A 8 2.97 -52.44 1.78
CA GLU A 8 4.04 -51.48 1.48
C GLU A 8 3.70 -50.03 1.90
N GLU A 9 2.40 -49.69 1.99
CA GLU A 9 1.94 -48.33 2.34
C GLU A 9 2.13 -47.96 3.82
N LEU A 10 2.35 -48.94 4.71
CA LEU A 10 2.58 -48.72 6.15
C LEU A 10 4.07 -48.63 6.52
N SER A 11 4.98 -48.72 5.54
CA SER A 11 6.44 -48.62 5.74
C SER A 11 6.91 -47.21 6.12
N ARG A 12 6.05 -46.19 6.00
CA ARG A 12 6.33 -44.81 6.45
C ARG A 12 6.13 -44.65 7.96
N LYS A 13 6.65 -45.56 8.78
CA LYS A 13 6.64 -45.40 10.24
C LYS A 13 7.64 -44.31 10.62
N HIS A 14 7.14 -43.09 10.81
CA HIS A 14 7.92 -42.05 11.45
C HIS A 14 8.35 -42.54 12.84
N PRO A 15 9.59 -42.27 13.28
CA PRO A 15 10.02 -42.64 14.61
C PRO A 15 9.07 -42.00 15.64
N VAL A 16 8.44 -42.85 16.47
CA VAL A 16 7.58 -42.42 17.57
C VAL A 16 8.49 -42.18 18.77
N PHE A 17 8.71 -40.91 19.11
CA PHE A 17 9.46 -40.57 20.32
C PHE A 17 8.53 -40.63 21.53
N PRO A 18 8.93 -41.30 22.62
CA PRO A 18 8.15 -41.28 23.85
C PRO A 18 8.05 -39.84 24.37
N VAL A 19 6.88 -39.50 24.92
CA VAL A 19 6.56 -38.17 25.47
C VAL A 19 7.55 -37.75 26.57
N SER A 20 8.20 -38.72 27.22
CA SER A 20 9.26 -38.47 28.21
C SER A 20 10.51 -37.81 27.64
N LEU A 21 10.75 -37.90 26.33
CA LEU A 21 11.87 -37.22 25.66
C LEU A 21 11.51 -35.82 25.19
N VAL A 22 10.23 -35.43 25.27
CA VAL A 22 9.79 -34.09 24.95
C VAL A 22 10.19 -33.17 26.10
N LYS A 23 11.01 -32.16 25.79
CA LYS A 23 11.39 -31.15 26.78
C LYS A 23 10.13 -30.40 27.24
N PRO A 24 9.88 -30.26 28.55
CA PRO A 24 8.79 -29.44 29.05
C PRO A 24 8.97 -27.99 28.59
N ASN A 25 7.92 -27.41 28.03
CA ASN A 25 7.92 -26.02 27.58
C ASN A 25 7.68 -25.10 28.79
N PHE A 26 8.76 -24.58 29.36
CA PHE A 26 8.67 -23.57 30.40
C PHE A 26 8.48 -22.18 29.79
N GLN A 27 7.62 -21.37 30.42
CA GLN A 27 7.52 -19.96 30.06
C GLN A 27 8.91 -19.32 30.16
N THR A 28 9.29 -18.59 29.11
CA THR A 28 10.58 -17.89 29.08
C THR A 28 10.55 -16.78 30.12
N GLY A 29 11.29 -16.93 31.22
CA GLY A 29 11.52 -15.85 32.17
C GLY A 29 12.43 -14.79 31.54
N GLU A 30 11.99 -13.53 31.56
CA GLU A 30 12.74 -12.40 30.99
C GLU A 30 14.10 -12.18 31.68
N ASP A 31 14.24 -12.63 32.93
CA ASP A 31 15.46 -12.54 33.73
C ASP A 31 16.58 -13.47 33.22
N LYS A 32 16.22 -14.63 32.67
CA LYS A 32 17.20 -15.59 32.12
C LYS A 32 17.68 -15.23 30.71
N PHE A 33 16.94 -14.40 29.99
CA PHE A 33 17.22 -14.05 28.60
C PHE A 33 17.03 -12.55 28.36
N PRO A 34 17.89 -11.69 28.94
CA PRO A 34 17.76 -10.23 28.87
C PRO A 34 17.81 -9.72 27.42
N SER A 35 18.49 -10.44 26.52
CA SER A 35 18.59 -10.13 25.08
C SER A 35 17.28 -10.33 24.31
N ARG A 36 16.26 -10.95 24.90
CA ARG A 36 14.93 -11.14 24.28
C ARG A 36 13.98 -9.97 24.53
N ARG A 37 14.40 -8.96 25.29
CA ARG A 37 13.62 -7.73 25.48
C ARG A 37 13.43 -7.10 24.10
N LYS A 38 12.19 -7.14 23.60
CA LYS A 38 11.83 -6.45 22.37
C LYS A 38 11.95 -4.95 22.66
N THR A 39 13.01 -4.33 22.18
CA THR A 39 13.05 -2.87 22.13
C THR A 39 11.95 -2.43 21.18
N THR A 40 11.03 -1.61 21.67
CA THR A 40 10.07 -0.95 20.77
C THR A 40 10.90 -0.20 19.74
N PRO A 41 10.69 -0.44 18.43
CA PRO A 41 11.41 0.33 17.42
C PRO A 41 11.10 1.82 17.63
N PRO A 42 12.08 2.71 17.39
CA PRO A 42 11.82 4.14 17.48
C PRO A 42 10.61 4.50 16.61
N PRO A 43 9.77 5.44 17.04
CA PRO A 43 8.62 5.86 16.25
C PRO A 43 9.10 6.29 14.87
N HIS A 44 8.46 5.76 13.84
CA HIS A 44 8.70 6.21 12.47
C HIS A 44 8.21 7.66 12.40
N ILE A 45 9.13 8.61 12.26
CA ILE A 45 8.79 10.01 12.02
C ILE A 45 8.26 10.05 10.59
N VAL A 46 6.94 9.94 10.44
CA VAL A 46 6.28 10.34 9.21
C VAL A 46 6.45 11.85 9.18
N GLU A 47 7.22 12.38 8.23
CA GLU A 47 7.19 13.81 7.93
C GLU A 47 5.71 14.17 7.86
N ALA A 48 5.26 15.10 8.71
CA ALA A 48 3.87 15.50 8.80
C ALA A 48 3.40 15.67 7.35
N GLU A 49 2.46 14.82 6.90
CA GLU A 49 1.96 14.94 5.55
C GLU A 49 1.48 16.37 5.43
N ASP A 50 2.24 17.20 4.71
CA ASP A 50 1.88 18.57 4.41
C ASP A 50 0.52 18.45 3.73
N SER A 51 -0.56 18.58 4.52
CA SER A 51 -1.91 18.38 4.04
C SER A 51 -2.05 19.39 2.91
N PRO A 52 -2.22 18.94 1.66
CA PRO A 52 -2.11 19.84 0.54
C PRO A 52 -3.15 20.95 0.75
N GLY A 53 -2.68 22.20 0.75
CA GLY A 53 -3.54 23.36 0.93
C GLY A 53 -4.64 23.41 -0.14
N PRO A 54 -5.55 24.39 -0.08
CA PRO A 54 -6.65 24.47 -1.05
C PRO A 54 -6.12 24.54 -2.49
N VAL A 55 -6.82 23.85 -3.40
CA VAL A 55 -6.43 23.78 -4.80
C VAL A 55 -6.56 25.15 -5.46
N LYS A 56 -5.50 25.59 -6.15
CA LYS A 56 -5.52 26.84 -6.93
C LYS A 56 -6.07 26.59 -8.33
N LYS A 57 -5.48 25.66 -9.07
CA LYS A 57 -5.91 25.29 -10.44
C LYS A 57 -5.33 23.96 -10.90
N ILE A 58 -5.97 23.38 -11.93
CA ILE A 58 -5.45 22.25 -12.70
C ILE A 58 -4.72 22.80 -13.92
N ILE A 59 -3.54 22.24 -14.21
CA ILE A 59 -2.67 22.72 -15.30
C ILE A 59 -2.67 21.76 -16.48
N LYS A 60 -2.55 20.46 -16.20
CA LYS A 60 -2.43 19.42 -17.22
C LYS A 60 -3.28 18.21 -16.85
N ALA A 61 -3.58 17.40 -17.85
CA ALA A 61 -4.20 16.10 -17.69
C ALA A 61 -3.37 15.05 -18.44
N ARG A 62 -3.25 13.85 -17.86
CA ARG A 62 -2.62 12.68 -18.49
C ARG A 62 -3.46 11.44 -18.25
N LYS A 63 -3.29 10.43 -19.10
CA LYS A 63 -3.90 9.11 -18.95
C LYS A 63 -2.80 8.13 -18.59
N ILE A 64 -3.01 7.32 -17.56
CA ILE A 64 -2.07 6.28 -17.11
C ILE A 64 -2.81 4.95 -16.99
N GLY A 65 -2.13 3.86 -17.35
CA GLY A 65 -2.63 2.50 -17.08
C GLY A 65 -2.04 2.00 -15.77
N LEU A 66 -2.83 1.93 -14.70
CA LEU A 66 -2.41 1.40 -13.41
C LEU A 66 -3.23 0.15 -13.10
N ASN A 67 -2.57 -0.98 -12.78
CA ASN A 67 -3.23 -2.26 -12.51
C ASN A 67 -4.23 -2.72 -13.60
N GLY A 68 -3.87 -2.51 -14.87
CA GLY A 68 -4.71 -2.89 -16.01
C GLY A 68 -5.95 -2.00 -16.21
N LYS A 69 -6.09 -0.93 -15.42
CA LYS A 69 -7.16 0.07 -15.57
C LYS A 69 -6.59 1.39 -16.07
N ASP A 70 -7.28 1.94 -17.05
CA ASP A 70 -7.00 3.28 -17.55
C ASP A 70 -7.56 4.33 -16.58
N GLN A 71 -6.68 5.08 -15.93
CA GLN A 71 -7.03 6.17 -15.02
C GLN A 71 -6.54 7.52 -15.56
N ARG A 72 -7.38 8.56 -15.44
CA ARG A 72 -6.98 9.94 -15.73
C ARG A 72 -6.39 10.57 -14.48
N GLN A 73 -5.27 11.26 -14.65
CA GLN A 73 -4.66 12.07 -13.61
C GLN A 73 -4.57 13.52 -14.07
N TYR A 74 -4.64 14.42 -13.10
CA TYR A 74 -4.61 15.86 -13.28
C TYR A 74 -3.45 16.45 -12.48
N LEU A 75 -2.69 17.35 -13.10
CA LEU A 75 -1.60 18.06 -12.43
C LEU A 75 -2.20 19.25 -11.69
N VAL A 76 -2.20 19.16 -10.36
CA VAL A 76 -2.85 20.10 -9.46
C VAL A 76 -1.80 21.04 -8.87
N ARG A 77 -2.08 22.33 -8.96
CA ARG A 77 -1.33 23.38 -8.26
C ARG A 77 -2.08 23.85 -7.04
N PHE A 78 -1.42 23.82 -5.89
CA PHE A 78 -1.99 24.24 -4.62
C PHE A 78 -1.79 25.75 -4.37
N LYS A 79 -2.67 26.33 -3.56
CA LYS A 79 -2.54 27.72 -3.12
C LYS A 79 -1.38 27.81 -2.13
N ASN A 80 -0.60 28.89 -2.23
CA ASN A 80 0.57 29.18 -1.38
C ASN A 80 1.74 28.19 -1.51
N TRP A 81 1.69 27.29 -2.49
CA TRP A 81 2.77 26.34 -2.76
C TRP A 81 3.47 26.70 -4.07
N ALA A 82 4.79 26.48 -4.10
CA ALA A 82 5.58 26.66 -5.31
C ALA A 82 5.25 25.60 -6.36
N ALA A 83 5.60 25.89 -7.62
CA ALA A 83 5.38 24.97 -8.75
C ALA A 83 6.08 23.61 -8.56
N ASP A 84 7.15 23.56 -7.77
CA ASP A 84 7.90 22.33 -7.48
C ASP A 84 7.10 21.33 -6.64
N LYS A 85 6.07 21.81 -5.91
CA LYS A 85 5.17 20.97 -5.12
C LYS A 85 3.88 20.60 -5.86
N ASP A 86 3.78 20.83 -7.18
CA ASP A 86 2.64 20.41 -7.98
C ASP A 86 2.55 18.87 -8.02
N LYS A 87 1.37 18.30 -7.83
CA LYS A 87 1.17 16.84 -7.74
C LYS A 87 0.18 16.33 -8.78
N TRP A 88 0.43 15.13 -9.29
CA TRP A 88 -0.53 14.40 -10.13
C TRP A 88 -1.53 13.67 -9.24
N LEU A 89 -2.79 14.07 -9.31
CA LEU A 89 -3.87 13.48 -8.53
C LEU A 89 -4.92 12.82 -9.45
N ALA A 90 -5.52 11.75 -8.94
CA ALA A 90 -6.72 11.16 -9.55
C ALA A 90 -7.92 12.09 -9.37
N GLU A 91 -8.96 11.94 -10.19
CA GLU A 91 -10.19 12.75 -10.12
C GLU A 91 -10.80 12.75 -8.71
N ASP A 92 -10.86 11.59 -8.06
CA ASP A 92 -11.45 11.41 -6.72
C ASP A 92 -10.60 12.03 -5.60
N ALA A 93 -9.31 12.25 -5.83
CA ALA A 93 -8.36 12.74 -4.83
C ALA A 93 -8.25 14.27 -4.81
N ILE A 94 -8.99 14.99 -5.65
CA ILE A 94 -8.94 16.45 -5.77
C ILE A 94 -10.04 17.06 -4.90
N PRO A 95 -9.70 17.85 -3.87
CA PRO A 95 -10.67 18.64 -3.13
C PRO A 95 -11.44 19.57 -4.08
N ASP A 96 -12.77 19.59 -4.00
CA ASP A 96 -13.64 20.36 -4.89
C ASP A 96 -13.38 20.11 -6.40
N GLY A 97 -12.99 18.89 -6.75
CA GLY A 97 -12.57 18.49 -8.09
C GLY A 97 -13.52 18.94 -9.20
N ASN A 98 -14.83 18.83 -9.00
CA ASN A 98 -15.85 19.24 -9.98
C ASN A 98 -15.71 20.70 -10.45
N LEU A 99 -15.47 21.63 -9.51
CA LEU A 99 -15.32 23.05 -9.84
C LEU A 99 -14.05 23.29 -10.65
N HIS A 100 -12.94 22.71 -10.22
CA HIS A 100 -11.65 22.90 -10.85
C HIS A 100 -11.56 22.21 -12.22
N LEU A 101 -12.16 21.03 -12.36
CA LEU A 101 -12.22 20.28 -13.62
C LEU A 101 -13.08 20.98 -14.65
N ARG A 102 -14.21 21.57 -14.24
CA ARG A 102 -15.05 22.37 -15.14
C ARG A 102 -14.27 23.55 -15.71
N ARG A 103 -13.64 24.35 -14.84
CA ARG A 103 -12.80 25.49 -15.26
C ARG A 103 -11.67 25.08 -16.21
N PHE A 104 -11.03 23.94 -15.95
CA PHE A 104 -9.98 23.38 -16.81
C PHE A 104 -10.50 22.94 -18.20
N ARG A 105 -11.71 22.39 -18.26
CA ARG A 105 -12.35 22.02 -19.55
C ARG A 105 -12.69 23.27 -20.36
N ASP A 106 -13.23 24.29 -19.70
CA ASP A 106 -13.59 25.57 -20.34
C ASP A 106 -12.36 26.26 -20.94
N SER A 107 -11.26 26.37 -20.17
CA SER A 107 -10.01 26.98 -20.65
C SER A 107 -9.38 26.22 -21.83
N ARG A 108 -9.52 24.89 -21.86
CA ARG A 108 -8.99 24.07 -22.96
C ARG A 108 -9.84 24.20 -24.23
N SER A 109 -11.14 24.47 -24.10
CA SER A 109 -12.03 24.70 -25.24
C SER A 109 -11.68 25.99 -25.96
N THR A 110 -11.35 27.05 -25.22
CA THR A 110 -10.98 28.35 -25.80
C THR A 110 -9.65 28.31 -26.55
N GLU A 111 -8.66 27.58 -26.01
CA GLU A 111 -7.34 27.41 -26.65
C GLU A 111 -7.43 26.69 -28.00
N LYS A 112 -8.30 25.68 -28.13
CA LYS A 112 -8.49 24.95 -29.39
C LYS A 112 -9.19 25.77 -30.47
N SER A 113 -9.94 26.80 -30.10
CA SER A 113 -10.70 27.63 -31.05
C SER A 113 -9.86 28.76 -31.67
N HIS A 114 -8.65 29.00 -31.15
CA HIS A 114 -7.73 30.04 -31.63
C HIS A 114 -6.55 29.47 -32.44
N GLN A 115 -6.58 28.17 -32.75
CA GLN A 115 -5.66 27.52 -33.70
C GLN A 115 -6.45 27.16 -34.97
#